data_AF-A0A9E8MWR5-F1
#
_entry.id   AF-A0A9E8MWR5-F1
#
_cell.length_a   1.000
_cell.length_b   1.000
_cell.length_c   1.000
_cell.angle_alpha   90.00
_cell.angle_beta   90.00
_cell.angle_gamma   90.00
#
_symmetry.space_group_name_H-M   'P 1'
#
loop_
_entity.id
_entity.type
_entity.pdbx_description
1 polymer ?
#
loop_
_entity_poly.entity_id
_entity_poly.type
_entity_poly.pdbx_seq_one_letter_code
_entity_poly.pdbx_strand_id
1 'polypeptide(L)' 'MVYIDDLESIGKDPQFKIIDARSMERFNGVVAEPRAGLRSGKIPNSINLPYTQVLYWWNVKN' A
#
# COMPACT_ATOMS: atom_id res chain seq x y z
N MET A 1 -2.19 14.68 8.49
CA MET A 1 -1.09 14.49 7.52
C MET A 1 -0.09 13.56 8.16
N VAL A 2 0.45 12.58 7.44
CA VAL A 2 1.47 11.65 7.95
C VAL A 2 2.79 11.98 7.25
N TYR A 3 3.86 12.19 8.01
CA TYR A 3 5.18 12.43 7.45
C TYR A 3 5.98 11.12 7.38
N ILE A 4 7.02 11.11 6.54
CA ILE A 4 7.81 9.89 6.30
C ILE A 4 8.55 9.43 7.57
N ASP A 5 8.97 10.38 8.39
CA ASP A 5 9.70 10.13 9.65
C ASP A 5 8.81 9.44 10.70
N ASP A 6 7.48 9.54 10.56
CA ASP A 6 6.51 8.91 11.46
C ASP A 6 6.20 7.44 11.09
N LEU A 7 6.62 6.97 9.91
CA LEU A 7 6.19 5.65 9.41
C LEU A 7 6.64 4.50 10.30
N GLU A 8 7.80 4.62 10.95
CA GLU A 8 8.29 3.57 11.83
C GLU A 8 7.46 3.46 13.10
N SER A 9 7.10 4.58 13.73
CA SER A 9 6.27 4.59 14.94
C SER A 9 4.85 4.11 14.62
N ILE A 10 4.27 4.60 13.53
CA ILE A 10 2.96 4.16 13.02
C ILE A 10 2.97 2.65 12.72
N GLY A 11 4.04 2.14 12.11
CA GLY A 11 4.15 0.73 11.75
C GLY A 11 4.27 -0.23 12.95
N LYS A 12 4.56 0.28 14.15
CA LYS A 12 4.66 -0.50 15.40
C LYS A 12 3.42 -0.34 16.29
N ASP A 13 2.61 0.69 16.07
CA ASP A 13 1.41 0.94 16.85
C ASP A 13 0.23 0.07 16.36
N PRO A 14 -0.31 -0.84 17.20
CA PRO A 14 -1.41 -1.72 16.79
C PRO A 14 -2.73 -0.97 16.50
N GLN A 15 -2.87 0.30 16.94
CA GLN A 15 -4.04 1.13 16.64
C GLN A 15 -4.09 1.58 15.19
N PHE A 16 -2.97 1.50 14.46
CA PHE A 16 -2.89 1.91 13.07
C PHE A 16 -2.63 0.74 12.12
N LYS A 17 -3.03 0.92 10.87
CA LYS A 17 -2.72 0.04 9.75
C LYS A 17 -2.22 0.87 8.58
N ILE A 18 -1.09 0.46 8.01
CA ILE A 18 -0.57 1.04 6.77
C ILE A 18 -1.15 0.22 5.61
N ILE A 19 -2.04 0.84 4.84
CA ILE A 19 -2.68 0.20 3.69
C ILE A 19 -2.03 0.71 2.41
N ASP A 20 -1.55 -0.22 1.60
CA ASP A 20 -1.01 0.08 0.28
C ASP A 20 -2.06 -0.22 -0.80
N ALA A 21 -2.50 0.84 -1.49
CA ALA A 21 -3.53 0.77 -2.52
C ALA A 21 -3.02 0.38 -3.92
N ARG A 22 -1.69 0.20 -4.09
CA ARG A 22 -1.09 -0.22 -5.37
C ARG A 22 -1.49 -1.64 -5.73
N SER A 23 -1.14 -2.05 -6.95
CA SER A 23 -1.32 -3.44 -7.38
C SER A 23 -0.44 -4.39 -6.55
N MET A 24 -0.87 -5.64 -6.45
CA MET A 24 -0.15 -6.70 -5.74
C MET A 24 1.26 -6.90 -6.31
N GLU A 25 1.40 -6.77 -7.63
CA GLU A 25 2.66 -6.92 -8.34
C GLU A 25 3.68 -5.86 -7.92
N ARG A 26 3.24 -4.60 -7.80
CA ARG A 26 4.10 -3.49 -7.33
C ARG A 26 4.46 -3.63 -5.86
N PHE A 27 3.49 -4.02 -5.03
CA PHE A 27 3.70 -4.25 -3.61
C PHE A 27 4.71 -5.38 -3.33
N ASN A 28 4.62 -6.48 -4.08
CA ASN A 28 5.58 -7.59 -4.00
C ASN A 28 6.89 -7.32 -4.75
N GLY A 29 6.98 -6.19 -5.46
CA GLY A 29 8.16 -5.78 -6.21
C GLY A 29 8.49 -6.65 -7.42
N VAL A 30 7.51 -7.37 -7.98
CA VAL A 30 7.70 -8.21 -9.18
C VAL A 30 7.66 -7.40 -10.48
N VAL A 31 7.18 -6.16 -10.42
CA VAL A 31 7.23 -5.19 -11.53
C VAL A 31 7.88 -3.89 -11.09
N ALA A 32 8.43 -3.16 -12.06
CA ALA A 32 9.00 -1.84 -11.82
C ALA A 32 7.92 -0.82 -11.45
N GLU A 33 8.30 0.15 -10.62
CA GLU A 33 7.48 1.32 -10.36
C GLU A 33 7.35 2.19 -11.63
N PRO A 34 6.16 2.75 -11.94
CA PRO A 34 5.97 3.57 -13.14
C PRO A 34 6.88 4.79 -13.21
N ARG A 35 7.31 5.31 -12.05
CA ARG A 35 8.25 6.42 -11.97
C ARG A 35 9.67 5.88 -11.94
N ALA A 36 10.47 6.27 -12.94
CA ALA A 36 11.87 5.91 -13.05
C ALA A 36 12.66 6.27 -11.78
N GLY A 37 13.54 5.36 -11.36
CA GLY A 37 14.40 5.53 -10.18
C GLY A 37 13.76 5.21 -8.83
N LEU A 38 12.45 4.94 -8.76
CA LEU A 38 11.82 4.46 -7.52
C LEU A 38 12.19 3.00 -7.23
N ARG A 39 12.38 2.70 -5.94
CA ARG A 39 12.55 1.34 -5.46
C ARG A 39 11.21 0.59 -5.46
N SER A 40 11.24 -0.66 -5.92
CA SER A 40 10.11 -1.58 -5.82
C SER A 40 9.94 -2.13 -4.40
N GLY A 41 8.83 -2.83 -4.16
CA GLY A 41 8.52 -3.44 -2.87
C GLY A 41 7.54 -2.61 -2.05
N LYS A 42 7.60 -2.74 -0.72
CA LYS A 42 6.59 -2.25 0.21
C LYS A 42 7.17 -1.59 1.46
N ILE A 43 6.35 -0.79 2.12
CA ILE A 43 6.63 -0.28 3.46
C ILE A 43 6.58 -1.48 4.45
N PRO A 44 7.52 -1.61 5.39
CA PRO A 44 7.44 -2.63 6.44
C PRO A 44 6.11 -2.58 7.19
N ASN A 45 5.59 -3.73 7.60
CA ASN A 45 4.31 -3.90 8.30
C ASN A 45 3.05 -3.40 7.57
N SER A 46 3.17 -2.95 6.31
CA SER A 46 2.01 -2.61 5.48
C SER A 46 1.31 -3.86 4.94
N ILE A 47 0.01 -3.72 4.69
CA ILE A 47 -0.80 -4.71 3.98
C ILE A 47 -1.26 -4.14 2.64
N ASN A 48 -1.41 -4.99 1.64
CA ASN A 48 -1.88 -4.59 0.32
C ASN A 48 -3.39 -4.75 0.21
N LEU A 49 -4.06 -3.68 -0.20
CA LEU A 49 -5.47 -3.68 -0.59
C LEU A 49 -5.59 -2.86 -1.89
N PRO A 50 -5.41 -3.48 -3.06
CA PRO A 50 -5.45 -2.77 -4.33
C PRO A 50 -6.77 -2.00 -4.48
N TYR A 51 -6.69 -0.74 -4.88
CA TYR A 51 -7.87 0.12 -4.98
C TYR A 51 -8.95 -0.45 -5.92
N THR A 52 -8.53 -1.19 -6.96
CA THR A 52 -9.41 -1.87 -7.89
C THR A 52 -10.31 -2.88 -7.18
N GLN A 53 -9.80 -3.62 -6.19
CA GLN A 53 -10.59 -4.55 -5.41
C GLN A 53 -11.74 -3.82 -4.71
N VAL A 54 -11.48 -2.68 -4.08
CA VAL A 54 -12.51 -1.89 -3.39
C VAL A 54 -13.57 -1.37 -4.36
N LEU A 55 -13.15 -0.83 -5.51
CA LEU A 55 -14.07 -0.31 -6.52
C LEU A 55 -14.94 -1.41 -7.14
N TYR A 56 -14.37 -2.58 -7.45
CA TYR A 56 -15.14 -3.70 -7.98
C TYR A 56 -16.16 -4.21 -6.95
N TRP A 57 -15.77 -4.31 -5.68
CA TRP A 57 -16.69 -4.70 -4.61
C TRP A 57 -17.89 -3.76 -4.48
N TRP A 58 -17.68 -2.45 -4.63
CA TRP A 58 -18.77 -1.46 -4.63
C TRP A 58 -19.77 -1.68 -5.78
N ASN A 59 -19.26 -1.93 -6.98
CA ASN A 59 -20.08 -2.15 -8.18
C ASN A 59 -20.88 -3.45 -8.16
N VAL A 60 -20.49 -4.44 -7.34
CA VAL A 60 -21.21 -5.72 -7.20
C VAL A 60 -22.26 -5.67 -6.07
N LYS A 61 -22.18 -4.69 -5.17
CA LYS A 61 -23.06 -4.54 -4.00
C LYS A 61 -24.17 -3.51 -4.17
N ASN A 62 -24.15 -2.73 -5.26
CA ASN A 62 -25.17 -1.74 -5.62
C ASN A 62 -25.70 -2.04 -7.02
#